data_AF-A0A934HX29-F1
#
_entry.id   AF-A0A934HX29-F1
#
_cell.length_a   1.000
_cell.length_b   1.000
_cell.length_c   1.000
_cell.angle_alpha   90.00
_cell.angle_beta   90.00
_cell.angle_gamma   90.00
#
_symmetry.space_group_name_H-M   'P 1'
#
loop_
_entity.id
_entity.type
_entity.pdbx_description
1 polymer ?
#
loop_
_entity_poly.entity_id
_entity_poly.type
_entity_poly.pdbx_seq_one_letter_code
_entity_poly.pdbx_strand_id
1 'polypeptide(L)'
;MEKQNFLNLLSDSIFIFYNNKILFANDEALCLIGYKSMYDIIGKSIINGLSPHQDCINTIEKMIRKVENNEVVSKVVQKLIRKDGTALSVEISGTPYIYEEKHVIMFIVRNISENIPLVEHRGKRLDKKDVFTEAMSTPFVYNGTESILTVAHDITKRKMTEEALKESEERYVKLVELSPDAIFITNRDKFAFVNNTGAALLGASSTKELIGQDFLRFYHSDCYDKIKERSNNLYTKEKNLPLVEAKMIKLDGTVIDVEISSTDLNYNGERTILNITRDITERKKADENKRQLEEAIQFDKLKTEFFSNISHELKTPLNIILASIQLINAIHRDIEKCQIYDRSNKYIGTMKQNCFRLLRLINNLIDITKLDAGFLNMKFGNYNIISVVEDITLSILEYTQSKGITLLFDTDVEEKITAFDLDKIERVMLNLLSNAIKFTDENGNIYVNIYDKDDRIIILIRDTGIGIPENMIDKIFDRFRQVESSLTLNQGGSGIGLSLVKSIVEAHGGTITAKSKYGVGSEFTIELPIRLVNQDSDVKQESIPFERQKVEKISIEFSDIYS
;
A
#
# COMPACT_ATOMS: atom_id res chain seq x y z
N MET A 1 9.64 18.21 -94.06
CA MET A 1 8.47 17.29 -94.24
C MET A 1 8.56 16.05 -93.35
N GLU A 2 9.67 15.28 -93.32
CA GLU A 2 9.76 14.07 -92.48
C GLU A 2 9.63 14.30 -90.95
N LYS A 3 10.24 15.36 -90.40
CA LYS A 3 10.13 15.69 -88.95
C LYS A 3 8.73 16.15 -88.52
N GLN A 4 7.97 16.82 -89.39
CA GLN A 4 6.59 17.24 -89.11
C GLN A 4 5.65 16.04 -89.03
N ASN A 5 5.84 15.06 -89.94
CA ASN A 5 5.08 13.81 -89.91
C ASN A 5 5.30 13.02 -88.60
N PHE A 6 6.52 13.05 -88.04
CA PHE A 6 6.79 12.37 -86.77
C PHE A 6 6.10 13.04 -85.56
N LEU A 7 6.11 14.37 -85.48
CA LEU A 7 5.47 15.09 -84.37
C LEU A 7 3.94 14.98 -84.40
N ASN A 8 3.34 14.83 -85.60
CA ASN A 8 1.91 14.55 -85.75
C ASN A 8 1.53 13.09 -85.43
N LEU A 9 2.49 12.18 -85.24
CA LEU A 9 2.22 10.81 -84.77
C LEU A 9 2.22 10.70 -83.24
N LEU A 10 2.58 11.77 -82.53
CA LEU A 10 2.63 11.78 -81.07
C LEU A 10 1.24 12.09 -80.51
N SER A 11 0.78 11.25 -79.58
CA SER A 11 -0.53 11.38 -78.91
C SER A 11 -0.62 12.54 -77.91
N ASP A 12 0.50 13.17 -77.57
CA ASP A 12 0.55 14.33 -76.69
C ASP A 12 0.29 15.62 -77.50
N SER A 13 -0.41 16.60 -76.93
CA SER A 13 -0.54 17.92 -77.56
C SER A 13 0.79 18.67 -77.47
N ILE A 14 1.42 18.89 -78.63
CA ILE A 14 2.75 19.50 -78.74
C ILE A 14 2.64 20.87 -79.37
N PHE A 15 3.30 21.84 -78.74
CA PHE A 15 3.50 23.17 -79.27
C PHE A 15 4.99 23.49 -79.34
N ILE A 16 5.42 24.06 -80.47
CA ILE A 16 6.80 24.53 -80.66
C ILE A 16 6.78 26.04 -80.84
N PHE A 17 7.63 26.72 -80.07
CA PHE A 17 7.70 28.17 -80.03
C PHE A 17 9.11 28.69 -80.32
N TYR A 18 9.17 29.85 -80.96
CA TYR A 18 10.40 30.60 -81.19
C TYR A 18 10.10 32.10 -81.07
N ASN A 19 10.89 32.84 -80.29
CA ASN A 19 10.72 34.28 -80.06
C ASN A 19 9.25 34.66 -79.74
N ASN A 20 8.64 33.96 -78.77
CA ASN A 20 7.25 34.14 -78.34
C ASN A 20 6.20 33.93 -79.45
N LYS A 21 6.53 33.25 -80.55
CA LYS A 21 5.58 32.91 -81.63
C LYS A 21 5.47 31.40 -81.82
N ILE A 22 4.26 30.93 -82.13
CA ILE A 22 4.00 29.53 -82.44
C ILE A 22 4.53 29.21 -83.84
N LEU A 23 5.45 28.25 -83.92
CA LEU A 23 5.99 27.74 -85.18
C LEU A 23 5.27 26.47 -85.63
N PHE A 24 4.82 25.65 -84.69
CA PHE A 24 4.17 24.38 -84.98
C PHE A 24 3.25 23.97 -83.83
N ALA A 25 2.12 23.34 -84.16
CA ALA A 25 1.22 22.68 -83.24
C ALA A 25 0.63 21.44 -83.93
N ASN A 26 0.75 20.25 -83.34
CA ASN A 26 0.21 19.03 -83.94
C ASN A 26 -1.33 18.99 -83.90
N ASP A 27 -1.94 18.00 -84.55
CA ASP A 27 -3.39 17.87 -84.64
C ASP A 27 -4.04 17.71 -83.25
N GLU A 28 -3.40 16.98 -82.33
CA GLU A 28 -3.79 16.83 -80.93
C GLU A 28 -3.78 18.17 -80.19
N ALA A 29 -2.78 19.02 -80.45
CA ALA A 29 -2.74 20.37 -79.90
C ALA A 29 -3.88 21.23 -80.45
N LEU A 30 -4.13 21.20 -81.76
CA LEU A 30 -5.23 21.97 -82.37
C LEU A 30 -6.59 21.54 -81.81
N CYS A 31 -6.81 20.24 -81.63
CA CYS A 31 -8.01 19.68 -81.02
C CYS A 31 -8.17 20.14 -79.56
N LEU A 32 -7.09 20.09 -78.76
CA LEU A 32 -7.09 20.46 -77.34
C LEU A 32 -7.62 21.87 -77.08
N ILE A 33 -7.18 22.84 -77.89
CA ILE A 33 -7.54 24.27 -77.76
C ILE A 33 -8.67 24.73 -78.71
N GLY A 34 -9.16 23.84 -79.58
CA GLY A 34 -10.33 24.09 -80.43
C GLY A 34 -10.07 24.89 -81.71
N TYR A 35 -8.87 24.79 -82.29
CA TYR A 35 -8.55 25.37 -83.61
C TYR A 35 -8.77 24.35 -84.74
N LYS A 36 -9.22 24.82 -85.91
CA LYS A 36 -9.55 23.94 -87.05
C LYS A 36 -8.33 23.62 -87.92
N SER A 37 -7.31 24.47 -87.89
CA SER A 37 -6.13 24.34 -88.72
C SER A 37 -4.91 24.96 -88.05
N MET A 38 -3.72 24.42 -88.34
CA MET A 38 -2.44 24.98 -87.89
C MET A 38 -2.24 26.42 -88.40
N TYR A 39 -2.77 26.73 -89.59
CA TYR A 39 -2.72 28.08 -90.17
C TYR A 39 -3.45 29.14 -89.31
N ASP A 40 -4.41 28.75 -88.47
CA ASP A 40 -5.16 29.66 -87.61
C ASP A 40 -4.35 30.13 -86.37
N ILE A 41 -3.25 29.44 -86.05
CA ILE A 41 -2.50 29.64 -84.82
C ILE A 41 -1.01 29.96 -85.04
N ILE A 42 -0.42 29.55 -86.17
CA ILE A 42 0.97 29.89 -86.51
C ILE A 42 1.17 31.41 -86.48
N GLY A 43 2.27 31.85 -85.88
CA GLY A 43 2.66 33.26 -85.80
C GLY A 43 1.98 34.06 -84.68
N LYS A 44 0.94 33.53 -84.02
CA LYS A 44 0.36 34.13 -82.82
C LYS A 44 1.34 34.06 -81.64
N SER A 45 1.16 34.97 -80.68
CA SER A 45 1.88 34.90 -79.41
C SER A 45 1.52 33.64 -78.64
N ILE A 46 2.42 33.17 -77.77
CA ILE A 46 2.18 31.97 -76.95
C ILE A 46 0.89 32.10 -76.13
N ILE A 47 0.66 33.28 -75.54
CA ILE A 47 -0.53 33.60 -74.76
C ILE A 47 -1.78 33.55 -75.65
N ASN A 48 -1.77 34.15 -76.83
CA ASN A 48 -2.95 34.17 -77.71
C ASN A 48 -3.23 32.81 -78.36
N GLY A 49 -2.21 31.96 -78.50
CA GLY A 49 -2.37 30.62 -79.04
C GLY A 49 -2.85 29.60 -78.02
N LEU A 50 -2.20 29.53 -76.85
CA LEU A 50 -2.60 28.64 -75.75
C LEU A 50 -3.88 29.13 -75.05
N SER A 51 -4.17 30.43 -75.12
CA SER A 51 -5.33 31.08 -74.52
C SER A 51 -5.48 30.74 -73.01
N PRO A 52 -4.46 31.01 -72.17
CA PRO A 52 -4.53 30.69 -70.75
C PRO A 52 -5.55 31.57 -70.01
N HIS A 53 -6.09 31.06 -68.90
CA HIS A 53 -6.90 31.87 -67.99
C HIS A 53 -6.08 33.07 -67.48
N GLN A 54 -6.73 34.21 -67.22
CA GLN A 54 -6.06 35.47 -66.91
C GLN A 54 -5.06 35.36 -65.74
N ASP A 55 -5.42 34.60 -64.71
CA ASP A 55 -4.59 34.38 -63.51
C ASP A 55 -3.34 33.51 -63.77
N CYS A 56 -3.30 32.80 -64.90
CA CYS A 56 -2.26 31.82 -65.24
C CYS A 56 -1.16 32.39 -66.16
N ILE A 57 -1.38 33.56 -66.77
CA ILE A 57 -0.47 34.18 -67.74
C ILE A 57 0.94 34.35 -67.16
N ASN A 58 1.04 34.93 -65.96
CA ASN A 58 2.32 35.16 -65.27
C ASN A 58 3.10 33.87 -65.01
N THR A 59 2.40 32.75 -64.82
CA THR A 59 3.06 31.45 -64.56
C THR A 59 3.63 30.88 -65.85
N ILE A 60 2.90 30.96 -66.96
CA ILE A 60 3.38 30.50 -68.27
C ILE A 60 4.58 31.34 -68.73
N GLU A 61 4.54 32.67 -68.54
CA GLU A 61 5.70 33.53 -68.84
C GLU A 61 6.94 33.16 -68.03
N LYS A 62 6.78 32.80 -66.75
CA LYS A 62 7.89 32.31 -65.92
C LYS A 62 8.43 30.97 -66.43
N MET A 63 7.57 30.07 -66.89
CA MET A 63 8.00 28.80 -67.48
C MET A 63 8.84 29.02 -68.74
N ILE A 64 8.40 29.92 -69.63
CA ILE A 64 9.12 30.28 -70.85
C ILE A 64 10.54 30.75 -70.52
N ARG A 65 10.69 31.71 -69.59
CA ARG A 65 12.01 32.23 -69.20
C ARG A 65 12.95 31.14 -68.67
N LYS A 66 12.42 30.16 -67.93
CA LYS A 66 13.22 29.02 -67.46
C LYS A 66 13.70 28.15 -68.62
N VAL A 67 12.83 27.84 -69.57
CA VAL A 67 13.21 27.01 -70.73
C VAL A 67 14.16 27.75 -71.68
N GLU A 68 14.01 29.07 -71.83
CA GLU A 68 14.98 29.92 -72.55
C GLU A 68 16.37 29.89 -71.89
N ASN A 69 16.43 29.78 -70.56
CA ASN A 69 17.66 29.56 -69.80
C ASN A 69 18.14 28.10 -69.80
N ASN A 70 17.66 27.29 -70.75
CA ASN A 70 18.02 25.88 -70.93
C ASN A 70 17.60 24.95 -69.75
N GLU A 71 16.65 25.38 -68.91
CA GLU A 71 16.10 24.55 -67.85
C GLU A 71 14.91 23.71 -68.35
N VAL A 72 14.78 22.49 -67.84
CA VAL A 72 13.58 21.67 -68.06
C VAL A 72 12.55 22.03 -67.01
N VAL A 73 11.34 22.38 -67.44
CA VAL A 73 10.20 22.61 -66.55
C VAL A 73 9.25 21.43 -66.64
N SER A 74 9.16 20.67 -65.56
CA SER A 74 8.27 19.51 -65.49
C SER A 74 6.97 19.85 -64.76
N LYS A 75 5.83 19.51 -65.39
CA LYS A 75 4.53 19.32 -64.74
C LYS A 75 3.96 20.52 -63.97
N VAL A 76 3.66 21.61 -64.67
CA VAL A 76 2.94 22.75 -64.10
C VAL A 76 1.47 22.68 -64.47
N VAL A 77 0.59 22.60 -63.47
CA VAL A 77 -0.86 22.58 -63.68
C VAL A 77 -1.40 24.00 -63.88
N GLN A 78 -2.11 24.23 -64.98
CA GLN A 78 -2.73 25.51 -65.33
C GLN A 78 -4.12 25.33 -65.94
N LYS A 79 -4.87 26.43 -66.04
CA LYS A 79 -6.15 26.47 -66.77
C LYS A 79 -5.97 27.20 -68.10
N LEU A 80 -6.37 26.55 -69.20
CA LEU A 80 -6.51 27.13 -70.53
C LEU A 80 -7.98 27.37 -70.87
N ILE A 81 -8.25 28.22 -71.84
CA ILE A 81 -9.58 28.55 -72.34
C ILE A 81 -9.61 28.15 -73.82
N ARG A 82 -10.45 27.16 -74.14
CA ARG A 82 -10.68 26.72 -75.53
C ARG A 82 -11.31 27.85 -76.34
N LYS A 83 -11.22 27.75 -77.67
CA LYS A 83 -11.80 28.74 -78.60
C LYS A 83 -13.32 28.94 -78.43
N ASP A 84 -14.03 27.94 -77.94
CA ASP A 84 -15.47 27.99 -77.64
C ASP A 84 -15.80 28.65 -76.29
N GLY A 85 -14.78 29.08 -75.53
CA GLY A 85 -14.91 29.71 -74.22
C GLY A 85 -14.88 28.76 -73.03
N THR A 86 -14.76 27.44 -73.25
CA THR A 86 -14.71 26.47 -72.15
C THR A 86 -13.34 26.43 -71.46
N ALA A 87 -13.33 26.33 -70.12
CA ALA A 87 -12.10 26.24 -69.34
C ALA A 87 -11.62 24.79 -69.21
N LEU A 88 -10.32 24.58 -69.40
CA LEU A 88 -9.66 23.28 -69.41
C LEU A 88 -8.47 23.29 -68.45
N SER A 89 -8.42 22.36 -67.50
CA SER A 89 -7.23 22.12 -66.67
C SER A 89 -6.22 21.28 -67.45
N VAL A 90 -4.98 21.75 -67.53
CA VAL A 90 -3.90 21.08 -68.25
C VAL A 90 -2.63 21.01 -67.40
N GLU A 91 -1.82 19.98 -67.63
CA GLU A 91 -0.44 19.91 -67.16
C GLU A 91 0.49 20.32 -68.31
N ILE A 92 1.34 21.31 -68.09
CA ILE A 92 2.29 21.83 -69.08
C ILE A 92 3.70 21.43 -68.64
N SER A 93 4.45 20.81 -69.55
CA SER A 93 5.89 20.60 -69.41
C SER A 93 6.62 21.27 -70.56
N GLY A 94 7.77 21.87 -70.28
CA GLY A 94 8.57 22.60 -71.27
C GLY A 94 10.01 22.16 -71.30
N THR A 95 10.53 21.94 -72.51
CA THR A 95 11.94 21.56 -72.74
C THR A 95 12.54 22.37 -73.89
N PRO A 96 13.86 22.68 -73.83
CA PRO A 96 14.58 23.18 -74.99
C PRO A 96 14.64 22.09 -76.06
N TYR A 97 14.44 22.46 -77.33
CA TYR A 97 14.40 21.52 -78.45
C TYR A 97 15.03 22.13 -79.71
N ILE A 98 15.41 21.30 -80.68
CA ILE A 98 15.94 21.76 -81.98
C ILE A 98 14.96 21.40 -83.08
N TYR A 99 14.37 22.41 -83.72
CA TYR A 99 13.41 22.26 -84.80
C TYR A 99 13.83 23.10 -86.00
N GLU A 100 13.95 22.48 -87.17
CA GLU A 100 14.45 23.12 -88.41
C GLU A 100 15.73 23.96 -88.18
N GLU A 101 16.71 23.36 -87.51
CA GLU A 101 18.03 23.97 -87.19
C GLU A 101 17.96 25.20 -86.26
N LYS A 102 16.81 25.48 -85.64
CA LYS A 102 16.64 26.54 -84.63
C LYS A 102 16.50 25.96 -83.22
N HIS A 103 17.10 26.63 -82.25
CA HIS A 103 16.81 26.40 -80.83
C HIS A 103 15.42 26.96 -80.52
N VAL A 104 14.51 26.08 -80.11
CA VAL A 104 13.10 26.38 -79.88
C VAL A 104 12.68 25.86 -78.52
N ILE A 105 11.52 26.32 -78.05
CA ILE A 105 10.87 25.81 -76.85
C ILE A 105 9.81 24.81 -77.30
N MET A 106 9.84 23.59 -76.79
CA MET A 106 8.78 22.61 -76.98
C MET A 106 7.97 22.51 -75.69
N PHE A 107 6.67 22.82 -75.75
CA PHE A 107 5.74 22.47 -74.69
C PHE A 107 4.96 21.22 -75.05
N ILE A 108 4.87 20.33 -74.07
CA ILE A 108 3.96 19.20 -74.04
C ILE A 108 2.83 19.61 -73.09
N VAL A 109 1.61 19.69 -73.61
CA VAL A 109 0.41 20.07 -72.86
C VAL A 109 -0.50 18.86 -72.76
N ARG A 110 -0.84 18.44 -71.55
CA ARG A 110 -1.72 17.30 -71.31
C ARG A 110 -3.02 17.77 -70.70
N ASN A 111 -4.15 17.36 -71.28
CA ASN A 111 -5.45 17.57 -70.65
C ASN A 111 -5.51 16.77 -69.35
N ILE A 112 -5.65 17.44 -68.21
CA ILE A 112 -5.87 16.79 -66.91
C ILE A 112 -7.31 16.99 -66.42
N SER A 113 -8.13 17.75 -67.16
CA SER A 113 -9.58 17.83 -66.94
C SER A 113 -10.25 16.48 -67.16
N GLU A 114 -9.62 15.63 -67.96
CA GLU A 114 -10.02 14.26 -68.27
C GLU A 114 -9.09 13.20 -67.64
N ASN A 115 -8.17 13.60 -66.74
CA ASN A 115 -7.45 12.63 -65.92
C ASN A 115 -8.43 12.03 -64.92
N ILE A 116 -8.77 10.76 -65.10
CA ILE A 116 -9.46 9.97 -64.07
C ILE A 116 -8.52 9.96 -62.85
N PRO A 117 -8.98 10.33 -61.64
CA PRO A 117 -8.16 10.31 -60.43
C PRO A 117 -7.53 8.93 -60.23
N LEU A 118 -6.37 8.84 -59.57
CA LEU A 118 -5.89 7.54 -59.09
C LEU A 118 -6.98 6.95 -58.17
N VAL A 119 -7.52 5.80 -58.56
CA VAL A 119 -8.54 5.10 -57.77
C VAL A 119 -7.88 3.89 -57.12
N GLU A 120 -7.93 3.85 -55.80
CA GLU A 120 -7.62 2.64 -55.04
C GLU A 120 -8.77 1.65 -55.19
N HIS A 121 -8.44 0.44 -55.64
CA HIS A 121 -9.40 -0.64 -55.83
C HIS A 121 -8.97 -1.87 -55.02
N ARG A 122 -9.92 -2.44 -54.27
CA ARG A 122 -9.73 -3.74 -53.61
C ARG A 122 -10.34 -4.83 -54.49
N GLY A 123 -9.49 -5.67 -55.05
CA GLY A 123 -9.87 -6.83 -55.85
C GLY A 123 -9.52 -8.15 -55.18
N LYS A 124 -9.87 -9.26 -55.85
CA LYS A 124 -9.39 -10.61 -55.52
C LYS A 124 -8.58 -11.15 -56.69
N ARG A 125 -7.40 -11.69 -56.39
CA ARG A 125 -6.61 -12.49 -57.34
C ARG A 125 -7.32 -13.81 -57.64
N LEU A 126 -6.91 -14.48 -58.73
CA LEU A 126 -7.40 -15.81 -59.12
C LEU A 126 -7.19 -16.87 -58.02
N ASP A 127 -6.18 -16.69 -57.17
CA ASP A 127 -5.91 -17.54 -55.99
C ASP A 127 -6.78 -17.17 -54.77
N LYS A 128 -7.80 -16.33 -54.96
CA LYS A 128 -8.73 -15.79 -53.95
C LYS A 128 -8.11 -14.88 -52.89
N LYS A 129 -6.84 -14.47 -53.00
CA LYS A 129 -6.24 -13.49 -52.09
C LYS A 129 -6.68 -12.09 -52.43
N ASP A 130 -6.89 -11.27 -51.40
CA ASP A 130 -7.17 -9.85 -51.57
C ASP A 130 -5.94 -9.15 -52.17
N VAL A 131 -6.18 -8.26 -53.14
CA VAL A 131 -5.17 -7.41 -53.76
C VAL A 131 -5.69 -5.98 -53.76
N PHE A 132 -4.86 -5.05 -53.31
CA PHE A 132 -5.12 -3.62 -53.41
C PHE A 132 -4.31 -3.08 -54.57
N THR A 133 -5.00 -2.41 -55.50
CA THR A 133 -4.37 -1.79 -56.66
C THR A 133 -4.68 -0.32 -56.71
N GLU A 134 -3.67 0.50 -56.98
CA GLU A 134 -3.85 1.90 -57.32
C GLU A 134 -3.82 2.01 -58.84
N ALA A 135 -4.94 2.41 -59.45
CA ALA A 135 -5.10 2.38 -60.90
C ALA A 135 -5.45 3.75 -61.49
N MET A 136 -4.87 4.03 -62.65
CA MET A 136 -5.21 5.16 -63.50
C MET A 136 -5.70 4.62 -64.84
N SER A 137 -6.83 5.13 -65.31
CA SER A 137 -7.45 4.72 -66.57
C SER A 137 -7.57 5.91 -67.52
N THR A 138 -7.25 5.71 -68.79
CA THR A 138 -7.36 6.72 -69.84
C THR A 138 -8.10 6.13 -71.05
N PRO A 139 -9.14 6.78 -71.58
CA PRO A 139 -9.82 6.31 -72.79
C PRO A 139 -8.92 6.49 -74.02
N PHE A 140 -9.02 5.56 -74.98
CA PHE A 140 -8.32 5.62 -76.27
C PHE A 140 -9.09 4.83 -77.35
N VAL A 141 -8.80 5.06 -78.63
CA VAL A 141 -9.43 4.30 -79.74
C VAL A 141 -8.46 3.26 -80.27
N TYR A 142 -8.85 1.99 -80.24
CA TYR A 142 -8.10 0.87 -80.80
C TYR A 142 -8.92 0.23 -81.93
N ASN A 143 -8.39 0.22 -83.15
CA ASN A 143 -9.07 -0.31 -84.35
C ASN A 143 -10.51 0.22 -84.54
N GLY A 144 -10.73 1.51 -84.29
CA GLY A 144 -12.05 2.14 -84.43
C GLY A 144 -13.04 1.85 -83.30
N THR A 145 -12.62 1.16 -82.23
CA THR A 145 -13.45 0.87 -81.04
C THR A 145 -12.97 1.71 -79.85
N GLU A 146 -13.89 2.40 -79.17
CA GLU A 146 -13.60 3.06 -77.90
C GLU A 146 -13.14 2.04 -76.85
N SER A 147 -11.95 2.26 -76.31
CA SER A 147 -11.24 1.36 -75.40
C SER A 147 -10.70 2.14 -74.19
N ILE A 148 -10.33 1.44 -73.12
CA ILE A 148 -9.73 2.05 -71.91
C ILE A 148 -8.38 1.40 -71.65
N LEU A 149 -7.33 2.23 -71.54
CA LEU A 149 -6.02 1.80 -71.08
C LEU A 149 -5.95 2.02 -69.57
N THR A 150 -5.73 0.95 -68.81
CA THR A 150 -5.58 1.01 -67.35
C THR A 150 -4.16 0.60 -66.96
N VAL A 151 -3.47 1.47 -66.22
CA VAL A 151 -2.22 1.15 -65.53
C VAL A 151 -2.50 1.01 -64.05
N ALA A 152 -2.18 -0.15 -63.47
CA ALA A 152 -2.43 -0.46 -62.07
C ALA A 152 -1.14 -0.86 -61.35
N HIS A 153 -0.91 -0.28 -60.17
CA HIS A 153 0.17 -0.64 -59.26
C HIS A 153 -0.37 -1.47 -58.09
N ASP A 154 0.27 -2.58 -57.78
CA ASP A 154 -0.06 -3.39 -56.60
C ASP A 154 0.44 -2.67 -55.33
N ILE A 155 -0.48 -2.21 -54.49
CA ILE A 155 -0.22 -1.52 -53.22
C ILE A 155 -0.57 -2.40 -52.01
N THR A 156 -0.81 -3.70 -52.20
CA THR A 156 -1.27 -4.64 -51.16
C THR A 156 -0.36 -4.65 -49.94
N LYS A 157 0.96 -4.74 -50.15
CA LYS A 157 1.94 -4.77 -49.05
C LYS A 157 1.86 -3.49 -48.19
N ARG A 158 1.72 -2.33 -48.83
CA ARG A 158 1.63 -1.05 -48.13
C ARG A 158 0.35 -0.97 -47.28
N LYS A 159 -0.81 -1.26 -47.88
CA LYS A 159 -2.10 -1.24 -47.16
C LYS A 159 -2.14 -2.21 -45.99
N MET A 160 -1.69 -3.44 -46.19
CA MET A 160 -1.64 -4.43 -45.11
C MET A 160 -0.70 -4.00 -43.97
N THR A 161 0.41 -3.33 -44.28
CA THR A 161 1.34 -2.81 -43.26
C THR A 161 0.73 -1.65 -42.48
N GLU A 162 0.05 -0.72 -43.17
CA GLU A 162 -0.65 0.41 -42.54
C GLU A 162 -1.80 -0.06 -41.64
N GLU A 163 -2.63 -1.01 -42.12
CA GLU A 163 -3.71 -1.61 -41.32
C GLU A 163 -3.17 -2.38 -40.12
N ALA A 164 -2.15 -3.22 -40.31
CA ALA A 164 -1.55 -3.98 -39.21
C ALA A 164 -0.90 -3.07 -38.16
N LEU A 165 -0.25 -1.97 -38.58
CA LEU A 165 0.32 -0.98 -37.66
C LEU A 165 -0.79 -0.30 -36.86
N LYS A 166 -1.85 0.17 -37.53
CA LYS A 166 -3.00 0.81 -36.88
C LYS A 166 -3.68 -0.14 -35.88
N GLU A 167 -3.90 -1.39 -36.26
CA GLU A 167 -4.51 -2.39 -35.38
C GLU A 167 -3.62 -2.67 -34.15
N SER A 168 -2.31 -2.74 -34.35
CA SER A 168 -1.33 -2.91 -33.29
C SER A 168 -1.33 -1.71 -32.32
N GLU A 169 -1.32 -0.48 -32.83
CA GLU A 169 -1.39 0.75 -32.02
C GLU A 169 -2.69 0.83 -31.20
N GLU A 170 -3.84 0.61 -31.85
CA GLU A 170 -5.14 0.58 -31.16
C GLU A 170 -5.19 -0.51 -30.07
N ARG A 171 -4.56 -1.66 -30.32
CA ARG A 171 -4.47 -2.75 -29.35
C ARG A 171 -3.64 -2.35 -28.14
N TYR A 172 -2.46 -1.75 -28.33
CA TYR A 172 -1.61 -1.33 -27.20
C TYR A 172 -2.25 -0.22 -26.38
N VAL A 173 -2.86 0.78 -27.01
CA VAL A 173 -3.58 1.86 -26.31
C VAL A 173 -4.68 1.25 -25.44
N LYS A 174 -5.49 0.33 -25.97
CA LYS A 174 -6.53 -0.35 -25.18
C LYS A 174 -5.96 -1.13 -24.00
N LEU A 175 -4.84 -1.84 -24.17
CA LEU A 175 -4.22 -2.61 -23.08
C LEU A 175 -3.77 -1.71 -21.92
N VAL A 176 -3.16 -0.56 -22.23
CA VAL A 176 -2.72 0.42 -21.22
C VAL A 176 -3.92 1.06 -20.51
N GLU A 177 -4.97 1.41 -21.27
CA GLU A 177 -6.18 2.04 -20.74
C GLU A 177 -7.07 1.09 -19.91
N LEU A 178 -7.04 -0.21 -20.21
CA LEU A 178 -7.78 -1.25 -19.48
C LEU A 178 -6.97 -1.89 -18.35
N SER A 179 -5.74 -1.43 -18.11
CA SER A 179 -4.91 -1.92 -17.00
C SER A 179 -5.61 -1.66 -15.66
N PRO A 180 -5.72 -2.67 -14.77
CA PRO A 180 -6.28 -2.48 -13.44
C PRO A 180 -5.37 -1.66 -12.52
N ASP A 181 -4.10 -1.53 -12.86
CA ASP A 181 -3.14 -0.70 -12.14
C ASP A 181 -3.03 0.68 -12.81
N ALA A 182 -2.84 1.71 -11.99
CA ALA A 182 -2.60 3.05 -12.46
C ALA A 182 -1.21 3.14 -13.10
N ILE A 183 -1.15 3.68 -14.31
CA ILE A 183 0.08 3.84 -15.07
C ILE A 183 0.35 5.33 -15.24
N PHE A 184 1.50 5.76 -14.74
CA PHE A 184 1.99 7.12 -14.87
C PHE A 184 3.34 7.12 -15.57
N ILE A 185 3.54 7.97 -16.56
CA ILE A 185 4.88 8.31 -17.04
C ILE A 185 5.19 9.70 -16.52
N THR A 186 6.35 9.84 -15.89
CA THR A 186 6.83 11.10 -15.33
C THR A 186 8.09 11.53 -16.03
N ASN A 187 8.16 12.82 -16.37
CA ASN A 187 9.34 13.45 -16.93
C ASN A 187 9.80 14.53 -15.95
N ARG A 188 10.98 14.33 -15.38
CA ARG A 188 11.45 15.06 -14.19
C ARG A 188 10.37 15.01 -13.11
N ASP A 189 9.79 16.16 -12.78
CA ASP A 189 8.82 16.33 -11.70
C ASP A 189 7.36 16.33 -12.20
N LYS A 190 7.09 16.12 -13.50
CA LYS A 190 5.75 16.28 -14.08
C LYS A 190 5.20 15.01 -14.71
N PHE A 191 3.88 14.85 -14.70
CA PHE A 191 3.21 13.79 -15.47
C PHE A 191 3.32 14.06 -16.98
N ALA A 192 3.87 13.11 -17.72
CA ALA A 192 3.94 13.09 -19.18
C ALA A 192 2.84 12.21 -19.80
N PHE A 193 2.39 11.17 -19.09
CA PHE A 193 1.28 10.30 -19.47
C PHE A 193 0.57 9.77 -18.23
N VAL A 194 -0.75 9.57 -18.34
CA VAL A 194 -1.60 8.95 -17.31
C VAL A 194 -2.67 8.12 -18.02
N ASN A 195 -2.86 6.85 -17.63
CA ASN A 195 -4.00 6.05 -18.11
C ASN A 195 -5.30 6.38 -17.35
N ASN A 196 -6.43 5.88 -17.82
CA ASN A 196 -7.74 6.10 -17.19
C ASN A 196 -7.77 5.66 -15.73
N THR A 197 -7.17 4.52 -15.39
CA THR A 197 -7.07 4.03 -14.01
C THR A 197 -6.29 4.99 -13.12
N GLY A 198 -5.19 5.58 -13.61
CA GLY A 198 -4.43 6.60 -12.88
C GLY A 198 -5.20 7.90 -12.68
N ALA A 199 -6.00 8.32 -13.66
CA ALA A 199 -6.88 9.47 -13.49
C ALA A 199 -7.94 9.21 -12.42
N ALA A 200 -8.59 8.05 -12.46
CA ALA A 200 -9.58 7.64 -11.47
C ALA A 200 -8.97 7.49 -10.06
N LEU A 201 -7.76 6.93 -9.95
CA LEU A 201 -7.03 6.78 -8.69
C LEU A 201 -6.83 8.14 -7.99
N LEU A 202 -6.45 9.16 -8.75
CA LEU A 202 -6.20 10.52 -8.25
C LEU A 202 -7.47 11.37 -8.11
N GLY A 203 -8.62 10.85 -8.54
CA GLY A 203 -9.90 11.58 -8.52
C GLY A 203 -10.05 12.65 -9.62
N ALA A 204 -9.28 12.56 -10.70
CA ALA A 204 -9.35 13.48 -11.83
C ALA A 204 -10.48 13.09 -12.80
N SER A 205 -11.14 14.09 -13.40
CA SER A 205 -12.23 13.84 -14.36
C SER A 205 -11.70 13.46 -15.76
N SER A 206 -10.44 13.77 -16.05
CA SER A 206 -9.78 13.36 -17.29
C SER A 206 -8.26 13.29 -17.11
N THR A 207 -7.59 12.47 -17.91
CA THR A 207 -6.12 12.38 -17.92
C THR A 207 -5.46 13.73 -18.21
N LYS A 208 -6.08 14.57 -19.06
CA LYS A 208 -5.59 15.90 -19.44
C LYS A 208 -5.44 16.87 -18.26
N GLU A 209 -6.21 16.69 -17.19
CA GLU A 209 -6.12 17.52 -15.98
C GLU A 209 -4.79 17.28 -15.23
N LEU A 210 -4.23 16.08 -15.36
CA LEU A 210 -3.05 15.64 -14.65
C LEU A 210 -1.76 15.87 -15.45
N ILE A 211 -1.81 15.78 -16.78
CA ILE A 211 -0.64 15.98 -17.64
C ILE A 211 -0.02 17.37 -17.39
N GLY A 212 1.28 17.39 -17.13
CA GLY A 212 2.06 18.60 -16.84
C GLY A 212 2.01 19.08 -15.39
N GLN A 213 1.15 18.51 -14.54
CA GLN A 213 1.17 18.79 -13.10
C GLN A 213 2.36 18.13 -12.41
N ASP A 214 2.80 18.75 -11.32
CA ASP A 214 3.82 18.20 -10.44
C ASP A 214 3.28 16.94 -9.75
N PHE A 215 3.95 15.81 -9.93
CA PHE A 215 3.49 14.54 -9.37
C PHE A 215 3.64 14.49 -7.85
N LEU A 216 4.58 15.23 -7.24
CA LEU A 216 4.83 15.21 -5.79
C LEU A 216 3.64 15.79 -5.01
N ARG A 217 2.83 16.66 -5.64
CA ARG A 217 1.59 17.18 -5.04
C ARG A 217 0.62 16.08 -4.61
N PHE A 218 0.66 14.93 -5.27
CA PHE A 218 -0.23 13.79 -5.02
C PHE A 218 0.34 12.80 -4.01
N TYR A 219 1.44 13.13 -3.34
CA TYR A 219 1.99 12.32 -2.25
C TYR A 219 1.73 13.00 -0.90
N HIS A 220 1.67 12.19 0.16
CA HIS A 220 1.69 12.71 1.52
C HIS A 220 3.08 13.27 1.87
N SER A 221 3.13 14.32 2.69
CA SER A 221 4.37 15.01 3.08
C SER A 221 5.45 14.05 3.58
N ASP A 222 5.04 13.08 4.39
CA ASP A 222 5.92 12.07 5.00
C ASP A 222 6.62 11.17 3.97
N CYS A 223 6.14 11.16 2.73
CA CYS A 223 6.69 10.35 1.64
C CYS A 223 7.54 11.17 0.66
N TYR A 224 7.61 12.51 0.77
CA TYR A 224 8.26 13.37 -0.23
C TYR A 224 9.73 13.04 -0.44
N ASP A 225 10.51 12.98 0.63
CA ASP A 225 11.96 12.73 0.53
C ASP A 225 12.22 11.35 -0.07
N LYS A 226 11.49 10.33 0.39
CA LYS A 226 11.59 8.95 -0.09
C LYS A 226 11.28 8.84 -1.59
N ILE A 227 10.21 9.49 -2.05
CA ILE A 227 9.79 9.45 -3.46
C ILE A 227 10.75 10.27 -4.34
N LYS A 228 11.23 11.42 -3.86
CA LYS A 228 12.19 12.25 -4.59
C LYS A 228 13.55 11.57 -4.74
N GLU A 229 14.05 10.95 -3.68
CA GLU A 229 15.27 10.13 -3.73
C GLU A 229 15.10 8.96 -4.72
N ARG A 230 13.97 8.28 -4.67
CA ARG A 230 13.63 7.19 -5.59
C ARG A 230 13.68 7.63 -7.05
N SER A 231 13.05 8.76 -7.38
CA SER A 231 13.10 9.32 -8.74
C SER A 231 14.53 9.68 -9.16
N ASN A 232 15.32 10.32 -8.27
CA ASN A 232 16.71 10.66 -8.55
C ASN A 232 17.60 9.44 -8.83
N ASN A 233 17.40 8.34 -8.10
CA ASN A 233 18.16 7.10 -8.29
C ASN A 233 17.92 6.49 -9.68
N LEU A 234 16.69 6.55 -10.21
CA LEU A 234 16.36 6.08 -11.57
C LEU A 234 16.96 6.97 -12.67
N TYR A 235 17.12 8.27 -12.43
CA TYR A 235 17.80 9.16 -13.38
C TYR A 235 19.32 8.97 -13.39
N THR A 236 19.93 8.57 -12.26
CA THR A 236 21.39 8.64 -12.10
C THR A 236 22.10 7.28 -12.09
N LYS A 237 21.50 6.23 -11.54
CA LYS A 237 22.20 4.97 -11.24
C LYS A 237 21.47 3.72 -11.69
N GLU A 238 20.17 3.62 -11.43
CA GLU A 238 19.42 2.37 -11.53
C GLU A 238 18.40 2.39 -12.68
N LYS A 239 18.07 1.21 -13.19
CA LYS A 239 17.09 1.01 -14.28
C LYS A 239 15.71 0.59 -13.79
N ASN A 240 15.66 -0.17 -12.69
CA ASN A 240 14.43 -0.68 -12.11
C ASN A 240 14.53 -0.62 -10.59
N LEU A 241 13.47 -0.18 -9.93
CA LEU A 241 13.38 -0.16 -8.47
C LEU A 241 12.26 -1.06 -7.95
N PRO A 242 12.49 -1.78 -6.83
CA PRO A 242 11.52 -2.71 -6.24
C PRO A 242 10.26 -1.99 -5.76
N LEU A 243 9.17 -2.74 -5.56
CA LEU A 243 7.90 -2.18 -5.06
C LEU A 243 8.11 -1.49 -3.71
N VAL A 244 7.43 -0.35 -3.56
CA VAL A 244 7.47 0.43 -2.33
C VAL A 244 6.07 0.90 -1.98
N GLU A 245 5.75 0.85 -0.68
CA GLU A 245 4.54 1.47 -0.18
C GLU A 245 4.74 2.97 0.05
N ALA A 246 3.72 3.74 -0.33
CA ALA A 246 3.63 5.16 -0.09
C ALA A 246 2.16 5.57 0.14
N LYS A 247 1.98 6.79 0.65
CA LYS A 247 0.66 7.40 0.76
C LYS A 247 0.50 8.46 -0.31
N MET A 248 -0.57 8.36 -1.08
CA MET A 248 -0.97 9.36 -2.06
C MET A 248 -2.19 10.14 -1.58
N ILE A 249 -2.33 11.38 -2.05
CA ILE A 249 -3.44 12.29 -1.76
C ILE A 249 -4.18 12.54 -3.07
N LYS A 250 -5.48 12.24 -3.08
CA LYS A 250 -6.38 12.52 -4.20
C LYS A 250 -6.68 14.02 -4.31
N LEU A 251 -7.27 14.44 -5.43
CA LEU A 251 -7.69 15.84 -5.63
C LEU A 251 -8.72 16.34 -4.60
N ASP A 252 -9.54 15.44 -4.04
CA ASP A 252 -10.50 15.75 -2.98
C ASP A 252 -9.90 15.78 -1.56
N GLY A 253 -8.60 15.50 -1.43
CA GLY A 253 -7.88 15.44 -0.16
C GLY A 253 -7.87 14.06 0.51
N THR A 254 -8.56 13.06 -0.05
CA THR A 254 -8.56 11.69 0.50
C THR A 254 -7.17 11.07 0.40
N VAL A 255 -6.70 10.50 1.51
CA VAL A 255 -5.43 9.76 1.55
C VAL A 255 -5.67 8.29 1.20
N ILE A 256 -4.85 7.75 0.31
CA ILE A 256 -4.84 6.34 -0.07
C ILE A 256 -3.46 5.72 0.12
N ASP A 257 -3.43 4.45 0.49
CA ASP A 257 -2.21 3.65 0.51
C ASP A 257 -2.00 3.04 -0.87
N VAL A 258 -0.80 3.23 -1.42
CA VAL A 258 -0.44 2.69 -2.72
C VAL A 258 0.86 1.92 -2.67
N GLU A 259 0.99 0.96 -3.58
CA GLU A 259 2.22 0.24 -3.84
C GLU A 259 2.74 0.62 -5.24
N ILE A 260 4.01 1.03 -5.34
CA ILE A 260 4.57 1.63 -6.55
C ILE A 260 5.79 0.85 -7.03
N SER A 261 5.75 0.43 -8.29
CA SER A 261 6.92 -0.04 -9.05
C SER A 261 7.37 1.05 -10.02
N SER A 262 8.68 1.26 -10.14
CA SER A 262 9.24 2.35 -10.94
C SER A 262 10.38 1.86 -11.83
N THR A 263 10.30 2.17 -13.13
CA THR A 263 11.23 1.70 -14.16
C THR A 263 11.63 2.85 -15.08
N ASP A 264 12.89 2.88 -15.52
CA ASP A 264 13.34 3.83 -16.53
C ASP A 264 12.73 3.52 -17.91
N LEU A 265 12.24 4.54 -18.60
CA LEU A 265 11.60 4.39 -19.91
C LEU A 265 12.02 5.53 -20.84
N ASN A 266 12.39 5.22 -22.08
CA ASN A 266 12.49 6.24 -23.11
C ASN A 266 11.10 6.48 -23.72
N TYR A 267 10.60 7.70 -23.56
CA TYR A 267 9.29 8.11 -24.08
C TYR A 267 9.47 9.39 -24.90
N ASN A 268 9.06 9.36 -26.17
CA ASN A 268 9.23 10.45 -27.14
C ASN A 268 10.69 10.96 -27.30
N GLY A 269 11.68 10.08 -27.14
CA GLY A 269 13.10 10.42 -27.26
C GLY A 269 13.69 11.02 -25.98
N GLU A 270 12.90 11.17 -24.92
CA GLU A 270 13.33 11.67 -23.62
C GLU A 270 13.38 10.54 -22.58
N ARG A 271 14.35 10.63 -21.65
CA ARG A 271 14.45 9.70 -20.54
C ARG A 271 13.39 10.07 -19.48
N THR A 272 12.45 9.16 -19.26
CA THR A 272 11.31 9.31 -18.36
C THR A 272 11.25 8.13 -17.38
N ILE A 273 10.33 8.19 -16.41
CA ILE A 273 10.09 7.11 -15.45
C ILE A 273 8.66 6.61 -15.61
N LEU A 274 8.51 5.30 -15.85
CA LEU A 274 7.25 4.57 -15.79
C LEU A 274 6.99 4.16 -14.34
N ASN A 275 5.84 4.58 -13.80
CA ASN A 275 5.35 4.17 -12.49
C ASN A 275 4.08 3.36 -12.66
N ILE A 276 4.09 2.13 -12.15
CA ILE A 276 2.91 1.28 -12.01
C ILE A 276 2.50 1.34 -10.54
N THR A 277 1.30 1.84 -10.29
CA THR A 277 0.80 2.15 -8.95
C THR A 277 -0.49 1.39 -8.69
N ARG A 278 -0.53 0.63 -7.60
CA ARG A 278 -1.70 -0.13 -7.17
C ARG A 278 -2.26 0.44 -5.88
N ASP A 279 -3.58 0.66 -5.83
CA ASP A 279 -4.26 0.98 -4.58
C ASP A 279 -4.32 -0.26 -3.68
N ILE A 280 -3.74 -0.15 -2.48
CA ILE A 280 -3.71 -1.21 -1.47
C ILE A 280 -4.50 -0.82 -0.21
N THR A 281 -5.28 0.27 -0.26
CA THR A 281 -6.02 0.82 0.88
C THR A 281 -6.97 -0.22 1.48
N GLU A 282 -7.81 -0.85 0.65
CA GLU A 282 -8.78 -1.85 1.12
C GLU A 282 -8.09 -3.12 1.64
N ARG A 283 -6.98 -3.52 1.03
CA ARG A 283 -6.16 -4.64 1.50
C ARG A 283 -5.59 -4.35 2.89
N LYS A 284 -4.98 -3.19 3.09
CA LYS A 284 -4.43 -2.78 4.40
C LYS A 284 -5.50 -2.67 5.48
N LYS A 285 -6.68 -2.11 5.16
CA LYS A 285 -7.81 -2.08 6.08
C LYS A 285 -8.26 -3.49 6.45
N ALA A 286 -8.34 -4.41 5.48
CA ALA A 286 -8.72 -5.79 5.72
C ALA A 286 -7.70 -6.53 6.60
N ASP A 287 -6.41 -6.34 6.35
CA ASP A 287 -5.32 -6.94 7.13
C ASP A 287 -5.33 -6.42 8.58
N GLU A 288 -5.54 -5.11 8.78
CA GLU A 288 -5.65 -4.52 10.11
C GLU A 288 -6.91 -4.99 10.86
N ASN A 289 -8.07 -5.01 10.19
CA ASN A 289 -9.31 -5.52 10.78
C ASN A 289 -9.17 -7.00 11.19
N LYS A 290 -8.49 -7.80 10.36
CA LYS A 290 -8.21 -9.20 10.67
C LYS A 290 -7.32 -9.33 11.91
N ARG A 291 -6.26 -8.54 12.00
CA ARG A 291 -5.37 -8.52 13.18
C ARG A 291 -6.13 -8.18 14.45
N GLN A 292 -6.97 -7.14 14.41
CA GLN A 292 -7.80 -6.73 15.55
C GLN A 292 -8.81 -7.82 15.95
N LEU A 293 -9.42 -8.50 14.98
CA LEU A 293 -10.34 -9.60 15.24
C LEU A 293 -9.62 -10.80 15.88
N GLU A 294 -8.42 -11.14 15.38
CA GLU A 294 -7.61 -12.21 15.97
C GLU A 294 -7.22 -11.89 17.41
N GLU A 295 -6.79 -10.66 17.71
CA GLU A 295 -6.51 -10.20 19.07
C GLU A 295 -7.74 -10.28 19.98
N ALA A 296 -8.91 -9.84 19.49
CA ALA A 296 -10.16 -9.92 20.24
C ALA A 296 -10.58 -11.37 20.53
N ILE A 297 -10.43 -12.28 19.57
CA ILE A 297 -10.73 -13.71 19.75
C ILE A 297 -9.79 -14.33 20.78
N GLN A 298 -8.49 -14.01 20.73
CA GLN A 298 -7.53 -14.51 21.72
C GLN A 298 -7.88 -14.03 23.13
N PHE A 299 -8.24 -12.75 23.27
CA PHE A 299 -8.67 -12.20 24.55
C PHE A 299 -9.95 -12.87 25.07
N ASP A 300 -10.95 -13.10 24.21
CA ASP A 300 -12.20 -13.76 24.58
C ASP A 300 -11.99 -15.23 25.01
N LYS A 301 -11.09 -15.95 24.34
CA LYS A 301 -10.67 -17.29 24.76
C LYS A 301 -10.04 -17.29 26.15
N LEU A 302 -9.06 -16.42 26.39
CA LEU A 302 -8.42 -16.28 27.71
C LEU A 302 -9.45 -15.95 28.81
N LYS A 303 -10.41 -15.08 28.50
CA LYS A 303 -11.51 -14.73 29.40
C LYS A 303 -12.43 -15.92 29.69
N THR A 304 -12.77 -16.71 28.68
CA THR A 304 -13.61 -17.91 28.83
C THR A 304 -12.91 -18.99 29.64
N GLU A 305 -11.64 -19.27 29.35
CA GLU A 305 -10.80 -20.19 30.11
C GLU A 305 -10.68 -19.75 31.57
N PHE A 306 -10.48 -18.46 31.82
CA PHE A 306 -10.47 -17.88 33.15
C PHE A 306 -11.76 -18.14 33.94
N PHE A 307 -12.94 -17.86 33.37
CA PHE A 307 -14.21 -18.10 34.06
C PHE A 307 -14.45 -19.58 34.33
N SER A 308 -14.03 -20.46 33.40
CA SER A 308 -14.06 -21.91 33.62
C SER A 308 -13.18 -22.30 34.81
N ASN A 309 -11.93 -21.82 34.83
CA ASN A 309 -10.97 -22.09 35.89
C ASN A 309 -11.45 -21.58 37.25
N ILE A 310 -11.97 -20.35 37.34
CA ILE A 310 -12.59 -19.85 38.58
C ILE A 310 -13.75 -20.74 39.02
N SER A 311 -14.63 -21.12 38.09
CA SER A 311 -15.78 -21.96 38.42
C SER A 311 -15.33 -23.30 39.03
N HIS A 312 -14.24 -23.88 38.51
CA HIS A 312 -13.63 -25.07 39.07
C HIS A 312 -12.97 -24.80 40.44
N GLU A 313 -12.18 -23.73 40.57
CA GLU A 313 -11.51 -23.35 41.81
C GLU A 313 -12.47 -22.99 42.94
N LEU A 314 -13.68 -22.48 42.64
CA LEU A 314 -14.74 -22.24 43.62
C LEU A 314 -15.46 -23.54 44.03
N LYS A 315 -15.72 -24.46 43.09
CA LYS A 315 -16.42 -25.72 43.36
C LYS A 315 -15.63 -26.65 44.28
N THR A 316 -14.31 -26.72 44.14
CA THR A 316 -13.45 -27.61 44.93
C THR A 316 -13.53 -27.37 46.43
N PRO A 317 -13.23 -26.17 46.97
CA PRO A 317 -13.35 -25.90 48.41
C PRO A 317 -14.80 -26.02 48.89
N LEU A 318 -15.78 -25.63 48.07
CA LEU A 318 -17.20 -25.79 48.40
C LEU A 318 -17.59 -27.26 48.61
N ASN A 319 -17.16 -28.16 47.73
CA ASN A 319 -17.42 -29.59 47.84
C ASN A 319 -16.72 -30.20 49.06
N ILE A 320 -15.51 -29.76 49.41
CA ILE A 320 -14.79 -30.21 50.61
C ILE A 320 -15.51 -29.75 51.89
N ILE A 321 -16.01 -28.52 51.92
CA ILE A 321 -16.83 -28.00 53.01
C ILE A 321 -18.08 -28.86 53.18
N LEU A 322 -18.79 -29.14 52.07
CA LEU A 322 -20.01 -29.97 52.09
C LEU A 322 -19.73 -31.40 52.57
N ALA A 323 -18.65 -32.03 52.09
CA ALA A 323 -18.24 -33.36 52.54
C ALA A 323 -17.88 -33.37 54.04
N SER A 324 -17.17 -32.34 54.52
CA SER A 324 -16.84 -32.18 55.94
C SER A 324 -18.09 -32.06 56.80
N ILE A 325 -19.12 -31.30 56.36
CA ILE A 325 -20.44 -31.22 57.02
C ILE A 325 -21.11 -32.60 57.06
N GLN A 326 -21.11 -33.33 55.95
CA GLN A 326 -21.70 -34.67 55.88
C GLN A 326 -21.02 -35.63 56.86
N LEU A 327 -19.69 -35.58 56.97
CA LEU A 327 -18.91 -36.41 57.90
C LEU A 327 -19.17 -36.05 59.37
N ILE A 328 -19.24 -34.75 59.71
CA ILE A 328 -19.62 -34.31 61.07
C ILE A 328 -21.02 -34.81 61.44
N ASN A 329 -21.99 -34.70 60.51
CA ASN A 329 -23.36 -35.19 60.72
C ASN A 329 -23.42 -36.72 60.88
N ALA A 330 -22.56 -37.48 60.19
CA ALA A 330 -22.49 -38.94 60.31
C ALA A 330 -21.85 -39.38 61.64
N ILE A 331 -20.82 -38.68 62.12
CA ILE A 331 -20.12 -38.96 63.39
C ILE A 331 -21.06 -38.83 64.59
N HIS A 332 -22.09 -38.00 64.49
CA HIS A 332 -23.08 -37.80 65.54
C HIS A 332 -23.96 -39.03 65.85
N ARG A 333 -23.86 -40.12 65.06
CA ARG A 333 -24.75 -41.28 65.19
C ARG A 333 -24.22 -42.49 65.98
N ASP A 334 -22.91 -42.60 66.29
CA ASP A 334 -22.40 -43.92 66.78
C ASP A 334 -21.07 -43.95 67.60
N ILE A 335 -20.59 -42.86 68.22
CA ILE A 335 -19.23 -42.84 68.83
C ILE A 335 -19.21 -42.28 70.27
N GLU A 336 -18.23 -42.71 71.09
CA GLU A 336 -17.93 -42.13 72.41
C GLU A 336 -17.53 -40.63 72.34
N LYS A 337 -17.93 -39.84 73.35
CA LYS A 337 -17.84 -38.37 73.37
C LYS A 337 -16.45 -37.76 73.05
N CYS A 338 -15.35 -38.38 73.48
CA CYS A 338 -14.01 -37.81 73.27
C CYS A 338 -13.50 -37.95 71.82
N GLN A 339 -13.72 -39.09 71.16
CA GLN A 339 -13.29 -39.27 69.75
C GLN A 339 -14.13 -38.45 68.77
N ILE A 340 -15.36 -38.10 69.14
CA ILE A 340 -16.21 -37.18 68.38
C ILE A 340 -15.61 -35.77 68.34
N TYR A 341 -15.06 -35.29 69.46
CA TYR A 341 -14.56 -33.93 69.58
C TYR A 341 -13.33 -33.69 68.67
N ASP A 342 -12.33 -34.58 68.73
CA ASP A 342 -11.09 -34.44 67.93
C ASP A 342 -11.35 -34.55 66.42
N ARG A 343 -12.20 -35.50 66.00
CA ARG A 343 -12.57 -35.65 64.58
C ARG A 343 -13.41 -34.47 64.09
N SER A 344 -14.35 -33.98 64.89
CA SER A 344 -15.16 -32.81 64.53
C SER A 344 -14.30 -31.56 64.40
N ASN A 345 -13.34 -31.35 65.31
CA ASN A 345 -12.40 -30.22 65.22
C ASN A 345 -11.52 -30.29 63.97
N LYS A 346 -11.08 -31.49 63.56
CA LYS A 346 -10.33 -31.67 62.30
C LYS A 346 -11.17 -31.22 61.09
N TYR A 347 -12.41 -31.68 60.98
CA TYR A 347 -13.29 -31.29 59.86
C TYR A 347 -13.67 -29.81 59.91
N ILE A 348 -13.93 -29.25 61.09
CA ILE A 348 -14.17 -27.80 61.26
C ILE A 348 -12.94 -27.00 60.82
N GLY A 349 -11.73 -27.46 61.14
CA GLY A 349 -10.47 -26.88 60.67
C GLY A 349 -10.37 -26.90 59.13
N THR A 350 -10.64 -28.05 58.51
CA THR A 350 -10.68 -28.19 57.04
C THR A 350 -11.74 -27.26 56.41
N MET A 351 -12.93 -27.15 57.01
CA MET A 351 -13.97 -26.24 56.52
C MET A 351 -13.53 -24.78 56.60
N LYS A 352 -13.01 -24.35 57.77
CA LYS A 352 -12.52 -22.98 57.99
C LYS A 352 -11.47 -22.60 56.96
N GLN A 353 -10.53 -23.50 56.69
CA GLN A 353 -9.49 -23.29 55.68
C GLN A 353 -10.07 -23.13 54.27
N ASN A 354 -11.02 -23.97 53.87
CA ASN A 354 -11.65 -23.87 52.56
C ASN A 354 -12.55 -22.62 52.43
N CYS A 355 -13.15 -22.13 53.52
CA CYS A 355 -13.81 -20.82 53.55
C CYS A 355 -12.82 -19.68 53.29
N PHE A 356 -11.62 -19.73 53.88
CA PHE A 356 -10.57 -18.75 53.61
C PHE A 356 -10.10 -18.77 52.16
N ARG A 357 -9.95 -19.96 51.55
CA ARG A 357 -9.65 -20.10 50.11
C ARG A 357 -10.72 -19.43 49.25
N LEU A 358 -12.01 -19.67 49.54
CA LEU A 358 -13.12 -19.04 48.84
C LEU A 358 -13.10 -17.51 48.97
N LEU A 359 -12.89 -16.99 50.19
CA LEU A 359 -12.80 -15.54 50.43
C LEU A 359 -11.64 -14.93 49.64
N ARG A 360 -10.49 -15.59 49.59
CA ARG A 360 -9.33 -15.15 48.78
C ARG A 360 -9.70 -15.03 47.30
N LEU A 361 -10.32 -16.06 46.75
CA LEU A 361 -10.73 -16.10 45.33
C LEU A 361 -11.75 -15.00 45.00
N ILE A 362 -12.75 -14.82 45.85
CA ILE A 362 -13.78 -13.78 45.68
C ILE A 362 -13.16 -12.38 45.76
N ASN A 363 -12.29 -12.13 46.74
CA ASN A 363 -11.62 -10.85 46.87
C ASN A 363 -10.76 -10.56 45.64
N ASN A 364 -9.97 -11.53 45.16
CA ASN A 364 -9.17 -11.37 43.94
C ASN A 364 -10.03 -11.08 42.70
N LEU A 365 -11.19 -11.72 42.57
CA LEU A 365 -12.14 -11.46 41.49
C LEU A 365 -12.72 -10.04 41.57
N ILE A 366 -13.12 -9.59 42.77
CA ILE A 366 -13.64 -8.23 43.00
C ILE A 366 -12.59 -7.18 42.64
N ASP A 367 -11.33 -7.39 43.01
CA ASP A 367 -10.29 -6.42 42.67
C ASP A 367 -9.95 -6.37 41.19
N ILE A 368 -9.95 -7.51 40.48
CA ILE A 368 -9.83 -7.48 39.01
C ILE A 368 -10.99 -6.74 38.37
N THR A 369 -12.23 -7.06 38.76
CA THR A 369 -13.40 -6.41 38.15
C THR A 369 -13.41 -4.91 38.40
N LYS A 370 -12.93 -4.44 39.56
CA LYS A 370 -12.71 -3.02 39.83
C LYS A 370 -11.58 -2.41 39.00
N LEU A 371 -10.48 -3.16 38.80
CA LEU A 371 -9.39 -2.75 37.91
C LEU A 371 -9.85 -2.61 36.46
N ASP A 372 -10.62 -3.57 35.94
CA ASP A 372 -11.12 -3.59 34.56
C ASP A 372 -12.05 -2.44 34.26
N ALA A 373 -12.85 -2.06 35.24
CA ALA A 373 -13.74 -0.93 35.15
C ALA A 373 -13.03 0.41 35.41
N GLY A 374 -11.72 0.41 35.69
CA GLY A 374 -10.93 1.62 35.97
C GLY A 374 -11.23 2.27 37.32
N PHE A 375 -11.92 1.58 38.22
CA PHE A 375 -12.40 2.11 39.50
C PHE A 375 -11.54 1.67 40.70
N LEU A 376 -10.24 1.42 40.52
CA LEU A 376 -9.36 1.14 41.65
C LEU A 376 -9.17 2.43 42.48
N ASN A 377 -9.96 2.57 43.54
CA ASN A 377 -9.89 3.71 44.44
C ASN A 377 -8.67 3.57 45.38
N MET A 378 -7.64 4.37 45.15
CA MET A 378 -6.41 4.39 45.95
C MET A 378 -6.51 5.38 47.11
N LYS A 379 -6.16 4.94 48.31
CA LYS A 379 -6.19 5.75 49.54
C LYS A 379 -4.77 6.03 50.03
N PHE A 380 -4.15 7.07 49.50
CA PHE A 380 -2.81 7.46 49.88
C PHE A 380 -2.77 8.13 51.26
N GLY A 381 -1.84 7.68 52.11
CA GLY A 381 -1.44 8.35 53.35
C GLY A 381 0.07 8.28 53.54
N ASN A 382 0.63 9.21 54.32
CA ASN A 382 2.07 9.25 54.62
C ASN A 382 2.37 8.27 55.77
N TYR A 383 3.11 7.19 55.48
CA TYR A 383 3.47 6.18 56.47
C TYR A 383 4.96 5.80 56.36
N ASN A 384 5.52 5.21 57.42
CA ASN A 384 6.86 4.61 57.38
C ASN A 384 6.79 3.27 56.64
N ILE A 385 7.31 3.23 55.42
CA ILE A 385 7.29 2.02 54.59
C ILE A 385 8.14 0.89 55.16
N ILE A 386 9.24 1.21 55.86
CA ILE A 386 10.17 0.22 56.43
C ILE A 386 9.45 -0.59 57.50
N SER A 387 8.86 0.10 58.48
CA SER A 387 8.07 -0.52 59.55
C SER A 387 6.89 -1.32 59.01
N VAL A 388 6.17 -0.81 58.01
CA VAL A 388 5.03 -1.54 57.43
C VAL A 388 5.48 -2.86 56.78
N VAL A 389 6.53 -2.82 55.96
CA VAL A 389 7.03 -4.01 55.26
C VAL A 389 7.66 -5.00 56.24
N GLU A 390 8.39 -4.52 57.24
CA GLU A 390 8.94 -5.33 58.34
C GLU A 390 7.81 -6.04 59.10
N ASP A 391 6.78 -5.30 59.52
CA ASP A 391 5.63 -5.82 60.25
C ASP A 391 4.85 -6.88 59.47
N ILE A 392 4.76 -6.74 58.14
CA ILE A 392 4.14 -7.75 57.28
C ILE A 392 5.06 -8.98 57.17
N THR A 393 6.35 -8.76 57.00
CA THR A 393 7.35 -9.84 56.90
C THR A 393 7.43 -10.66 58.20
N LEU A 394 7.44 -10.02 59.37
CA LEU A 394 7.45 -10.72 60.64
C LEU A 394 6.12 -11.45 60.92
N SER A 395 5.01 -10.98 60.35
CA SER A 395 3.70 -11.62 60.52
C SER A 395 3.58 -13.01 59.88
N ILE A 396 4.48 -13.35 58.96
CA ILE A 396 4.50 -14.66 58.28
C ILE A 396 5.49 -15.65 58.89
N LEU A 397 6.17 -15.26 59.98
CA LEU A 397 7.23 -16.06 60.61
C LEU A 397 6.75 -17.46 60.98
N GLU A 398 5.57 -17.58 61.58
CA GLU A 398 4.96 -18.86 61.98
C GLU A 398 4.81 -19.83 60.79
N TYR A 399 4.41 -19.30 59.63
CA TYR A 399 4.27 -20.10 58.40
C TYR A 399 5.62 -20.58 57.88
N THR A 400 6.63 -19.70 57.86
CA THR A 400 8.00 -20.07 57.44
C THR A 400 8.62 -21.11 58.37
N GLN A 401 8.45 -20.95 59.68
CA GLN A 401 8.94 -21.89 60.68
C GLN A 401 8.25 -23.26 60.56
N SER A 402 6.92 -23.28 60.35
CA SER A 402 6.19 -24.53 60.16
C SER A 402 6.61 -25.33 58.91
N LYS A 403 7.17 -24.64 57.90
CA LYS A 403 7.69 -25.24 56.67
C LYS A 403 9.22 -25.42 56.67
N GLY A 404 9.91 -25.09 57.77
CA GLY A 404 11.36 -25.16 57.88
C GLY A 404 12.12 -24.22 56.93
N ILE A 405 11.54 -23.06 56.60
CA ILE A 405 12.14 -22.04 55.74
C ILE A 405 12.74 -20.93 56.60
N THR A 406 13.94 -20.48 56.26
CA THR A 406 14.57 -19.33 56.93
C THR A 406 14.10 -18.02 56.28
N LEU A 407 13.61 -17.09 57.08
CA LEU A 407 13.17 -15.76 56.64
C LEU A 407 14.15 -14.70 57.14
N LEU A 408 14.64 -13.85 56.24
CA LEU A 408 15.58 -12.77 56.54
C LEU A 408 15.01 -11.45 56.03
N PHE A 409 14.93 -10.46 56.93
CA PHE A 409 14.58 -9.08 56.61
C PHE A 409 15.81 -8.19 56.83
N ASP A 410 16.12 -7.33 55.88
CA ASP A 410 17.26 -6.42 55.96
C ASP A 410 17.00 -5.09 55.21
N THR A 411 17.54 -3.99 55.72
CA THR A 411 17.33 -2.65 55.14
C THR A 411 18.51 -1.72 55.41
N ASP A 412 18.75 -0.76 54.50
CA ASP A 412 19.80 0.25 54.63
C ASP A 412 19.37 1.51 55.41
N VAL A 413 18.09 1.66 55.74
CA VAL A 413 17.53 2.79 56.50
C VAL A 413 16.53 2.33 57.56
N GLU A 414 16.50 2.99 58.72
CA GLU A 414 15.57 2.63 59.80
C GLU A 414 14.14 3.14 59.54
N GLU A 415 13.99 4.30 58.89
CA GLU A 415 12.70 4.92 58.63
C GLU A 415 12.69 5.68 57.32
N LYS A 416 11.60 5.52 56.56
CA LYS A 416 11.35 6.31 55.35
C LYS A 416 9.86 6.61 55.20
N ILE A 417 9.49 7.88 55.37
CA ILE A 417 8.11 8.34 55.19
C ILE A 417 7.82 8.58 53.71
N THR A 418 6.77 7.94 53.20
CA THR A 418 6.27 8.16 51.84
C THR A 418 4.76 7.90 51.76
N ALA A 419 4.11 8.42 50.72
CA ALA A 419 2.68 8.30 50.49
C ALA A 419 2.34 7.05 49.70
N PHE A 420 1.65 6.11 50.35
CA PHE A 420 1.14 4.88 49.75
C PHE A 420 -0.20 4.48 50.35
N ASP A 421 -0.88 3.53 49.70
CA ASP A 421 -2.09 2.91 50.24
C ASP A 421 -1.69 1.68 51.05
N LEU A 422 -1.92 1.75 52.37
CA LEU A 422 -1.52 0.73 53.35
C LEU A 422 -2.11 -0.65 53.03
N ASP A 423 -3.42 -0.72 52.76
CA ASP A 423 -4.12 -1.98 52.46
C ASP A 423 -3.59 -2.59 51.15
N LYS A 424 -3.25 -1.75 50.18
CA LYS A 424 -2.76 -2.20 48.86
C LYS A 424 -1.31 -2.68 48.92
N ILE A 425 -0.44 -2.01 49.66
CA ILE A 425 0.94 -2.48 49.90
C ILE A 425 0.94 -3.77 50.73
N GLU A 426 0.12 -3.86 51.78
CA GLU A 426 -0.06 -5.09 52.56
C GLU A 426 -0.41 -6.27 51.65
N ARG A 427 -1.36 -6.07 50.72
CA ARG A 427 -1.75 -7.10 49.76
C ARG A 427 -0.64 -7.48 48.79
N VAL A 428 0.12 -6.51 48.29
CA VAL A 428 1.27 -6.78 47.40
C VAL A 428 2.29 -7.67 48.10
N MET A 429 2.66 -7.29 49.33
CA MET A 429 3.62 -8.03 50.13
C MET A 429 3.12 -9.43 50.47
N LEU A 430 1.89 -9.59 50.99
CA LEU A 430 1.34 -10.90 51.32
C LEU A 430 1.23 -11.81 50.10
N ASN A 431 0.91 -11.28 48.91
CA ASN A 431 0.85 -12.09 47.70
C ASN A 431 2.23 -12.65 47.30
N LEU A 432 3.25 -11.79 47.29
CA LEU A 432 4.61 -12.17 46.92
C LEU A 432 5.23 -13.12 47.96
N LEU A 433 5.05 -12.84 49.25
CA LEU A 433 5.52 -13.69 50.34
C LEU A 433 4.81 -15.06 50.37
N SER A 434 3.50 -15.09 50.13
CA SER A 434 2.73 -16.34 49.99
C SER A 434 3.27 -17.19 48.82
N ASN A 435 3.58 -16.57 47.68
CA ASN A 435 4.22 -17.27 46.55
C ASN A 435 5.63 -17.77 46.90
N ALA A 436 6.46 -16.95 47.54
CA ALA A 436 7.80 -17.32 47.96
C ALA A 436 7.78 -18.55 48.89
N ILE A 437 6.89 -18.56 49.89
CA ILE A 437 6.72 -19.71 50.80
C ILE A 437 6.18 -20.92 50.05
N LYS A 438 5.17 -20.74 49.19
CA LYS A 438 4.54 -21.84 48.44
C LYS A 438 5.58 -22.60 47.60
N PHE A 439 6.46 -21.88 46.90
CA PHE A 439 7.39 -22.45 45.92
C PHE A 439 8.79 -22.75 46.46
N THR A 440 9.06 -22.44 47.72
CA THR A 440 10.30 -22.79 48.42
C THR A 440 10.11 -24.08 49.20
N ASP A 441 11.05 -25.02 49.06
CA ASP A 441 11.08 -26.28 49.79
C ASP A 441 11.66 -26.11 51.21
N GLU A 442 11.52 -27.14 52.04
CA GLU A 442 12.09 -27.17 53.39
C GLU A 442 13.62 -26.94 53.37
N ASN A 443 14.14 -26.20 54.34
CA ASN A 443 15.53 -25.69 54.40
C ASN A 443 15.89 -24.61 53.37
N GLY A 444 14.91 -24.14 52.58
CA GLY A 444 15.09 -22.98 51.71
C GLY A 444 15.15 -21.65 52.48
N ASN A 445 15.40 -20.57 51.74
CA ASN A 445 15.53 -19.23 52.29
C ASN A 445 14.67 -18.24 51.52
N ILE A 446 14.09 -17.28 52.26
CA ILE A 446 13.39 -16.12 51.72
C ILE A 446 14.06 -14.87 52.28
N TYR A 447 14.43 -13.95 51.39
CA TYR A 447 15.07 -12.69 51.71
C TYR A 447 14.15 -11.54 51.31
N VAL A 448 13.93 -10.62 52.23
CA VAL A 448 13.20 -9.37 52.00
C VAL A 448 14.16 -8.23 52.28
N ASN A 449 14.58 -7.53 51.23
CA ASN A 449 15.49 -6.41 51.33
C ASN A 449 14.79 -5.11 50.93
N ILE A 450 15.06 -4.02 51.66
CA ILE A 450 14.59 -2.68 51.28
C ILE A 450 15.77 -1.72 51.15
N TYR A 451 15.85 -1.03 50.02
CA TYR A 451 16.88 -0.03 49.74
C TYR A 451 16.28 1.34 49.46
N ASP A 452 16.80 2.37 50.10
CA ASP A 452 16.50 3.77 49.81
C ASP A 452 17.43 4.31 48.71
N LYS A 453 16.85 4.83 47.62
CA LYS A 453 17.57 5.44 46.49
C LYS A 453 17.25 6.93 46.31
N ASP A 454 16.90 7.61 47.40
CA ASP A 454 16.52 9.02 47.48
C ASP A 454 15.21 9.38 46.77
N ASP A 455 15.08 9.08 45.47
CA ASP A 455 13.88 9.33 44.66
C ASP A 455 12.88 8.17 44.67
N ARG A 456 13.36 6.97 45.03
CA ARG A 456 12.63 5.71 45.01
C ARG A 456 12.99 4.83 46.19
N ILE A 457 12.05 3.98 46.60
CA ILE A 457 12.28 2.84 47.49
C ILE A 457 12.24 1.56 46.65
N ILE A 458 13.24 0.71 46.84
CA ILE A 458 13.32 -0.60 46.20
C ILE A 458 13.03 -1.69 47.25
N ILE A 459 11.98 -2.47 47.03
CA ILE A 459 11.65 -3.66 47.85
C ILE A 459 11.98 -4.89 47.01
N LEU A 460 12.86 -5.76 47.52
CA LEU A 460 13.33 -6.95 46.85
C LEU A 460 12.94 -8.18 47.66
N ILE A 461 12.22 -9.10 47.02
CA ILE A 461 11.76 -10.35 47.64
C ILE A 461 12.38 -11.49 46.83
N ARG A 462 13.30 -12.22 47.45
CA ARG A 462 14.02 -13.33 46.82
C ARG A 462 13.77 -14.63 47.54
N ASP A 463 13.45 -15.67 46.78
CA ASP A 463 13.30 -17.04 47.26
C ASP A 463 14.38 -17.97 46.67
N THR A 464 14.60 -19.11 47.32
CA THR A 464 15.47 -20.20 46.81
C THR A 464 14.64 -21.40 46.35
N GLY A 465 13.44 -21.14 45.81
CA GLY A 465 12.50 -22.16 45.38
C GLY A 465 12.76 -22.70 43.97
N ILE A 466 11.73 -23.31 43.39
CA ILE A 466 11.80 -23.96 42.06
C ILE A 466 12.16 -23.02 40.90
N GLY A 467 12.03 -21.70 41.08
CA GLY A 467 12.24 -20.72 40.02
C GLY A 467 11.20 -20.77 38.89
N ILE A 468 11.31 -19.83 37.96
CA ILE A 468 10.41 -19.61 36.84
C ILE A 468 11.20 -19.85 35.55
N PRO A 469 10.67 -20.65 34.60
CA PRO A 469 11.27 -20.83 33.29
C PRO A 469 11.41 -19.51 32.51
N GLU A 470 12.52 -19.33 31.79
CA GLU A 470 12.86 -18.08 31.09
C GLU A 470 11.79 -17.66 30.07
N ASN A 471 11.17 -18.62 29.39
CA ASN A 471 10.08 -18.39 28.44
C ASN A 471 8.76 -17.89 29.08
N MET A 472 8.68 -17.91 30.41
CA MET A 472 7.50 -17.50 31.17
C MET A 472 7.70 -16.21 31.96
N ILE A 473 8.92 -15.71 32.13
CA ILE A 473 9.22 -14.52 32.97
C ILE A 473 8.40 -13.30 32.52
N ASP A 474 8.37 -13.00 31.22
CA ASP A 474 7.61 -11.86 30.69
C ASP A 474 6.10 -12.04 30.80
N LYS A 475 5.65 -13.28 31.02
CA LYS A 475 4.25 -13.70 30.96
C LYS A 475 3.61 -13.89 32.34
N ILE A 476 4.39 -13.88 33.43
CA ILE A 476 3.87 -14.15 34.78
C ILE A 476 2.96 -13.03 35.32
N PHE A 477 3.10 -11.83 34.79
CA PHE A 477 2.24 -10.69 35.13
C PHE A 477 1.02 -10.57 34.22
N ASP A 478 0.96 -11.36 33.14
CA ASP A 478 -0.22 -11.42 32.28
C ASP A 478 -1.37 -12.04 33.07
N ARG A 479 -2.55 -11.48 32.88
CA ARG A 479 -3.76 -12.01 33.50
C ARG A 479 -4.03 -13.42 33.00
N PHE A 480 -4.50 -14.26 33.91
CA PHE A 480 -4.99 -15.61 33.61
C PHE A 480 -3.89 -16.59 33.16
N ARG A 481 -2.61 -16.21 33.33
CA ARG A 481 -1.49 -17.09 33.01
C ARG A 481 -0.96 -17.83 34.22
N GLN A 482 -0.64 -19.11 34.02
CA GLN A 482 0.02 -19.97 34.98
C GLN A 482 1.16 -20.71 34.29
N VAL A 483 2.20 -21.05 35.04
CA VAL A 483 3.28 -21.92 34.55
C VAL A 483 2.76 -23.36 34.59
N GLU A 484 2.37 -23.90 33.44
CA GLU A 484 2.06 -25.32 33.30
C GLU A 484 3.34 -26.13 33.57
N SER A 485 3.41 -26.76 34.75
CA SER A 485 4.44 -27.74 35.07
C SER A 485 3.78 -29.11 35.24
N SER A 486 4.25 -30.05 34.42
CA SER A 486 3.61 -31.34 34.12
C SER A 486 3.64 -32.38 35.25
N LEU A 487 3.98 -32.02 36.49
CA LEU A 487 4.36 -33.01 37.51
C LEU A 487 3.80 -32.78 38.93
N THR A 488 3.02 -31.73 39.20
CA THR A 488 2.38 -31.55 40.52
C THR A 488 0.93 -31.15 40.37
N LEU A 489 0.06 -32.16 40.27
CA LEU A 489 -1.38 -32.06 40.02
C LEU A 489 -2.22 -31.33 41.10
N ASN A 490 -1.61 -30.57 42.03
CA ASN A 490 -2.31 -30.03 43.20
C ASN A 490 -1.92 -28.62 43.65
N GLN A 491 -1.13 -27.86 42.87
CA GLN A 491 -0.69 -26.51 43.30
C GLN A 491 -1.25 -25.37 42.44
N GLY A 492 -2.51 -25.49 42.01
CA GLY A 492 -3.24 -24.44 41.29
C GLY A 492 -3.36 -23.15 42.11
N GLY A 493 -3.21 -22.02 41.45
CA GLY A 493 -3.58 -20.71 41.98
C GLY A 493 -4.14 -19.90 40.82
N SER A 494 -5.12 -19.03 41.06
CA SER A 494 -6.01 -18.46 40.03
C SER A 494 -5.38 -17.72 38.84
N GLY A 495 -4.05 -17.53 38.79
CA GLY A 495 -3.35 -16.79 37.71
C GLY A 495 -3.61 -15.29 37.75
N ILE A 496 -4.14 -14.80 38.88
CA ILE A 496 -4.55 -13.41 39.08
C ILE A 496 -3.54 -12.64 39.95
N GLY A 497 -2.95 -13.31 40.94
CA GLY A 497 -2.21 -12.66 42.03
C GLY A 497 -1.15 -11.68 41.55
N LEU A 498 -0.24 -12.14 40.69
CA LEU A 498 0.86 -11.30 40.18
C LEU A 498 0.38 -10.17 39.25
N SER A 499 -0.67 -10.41 38.45
CA SER A 499 -1.28 -9.35 37.62
C SER A 499 -1.90 -8.23 38.46
N LEU A 500 -2.50 -8.59 39.60
CA LEU A 500 -3.03 -7.65 40.58
C LEU A 500 -1.90 -6.91 41.30
N VAL A 501 -0.84 -7.59 41.69
CA VAL A 501 0.36 -6.97 42.26
C VAL A 501 0.91 -5.90 41.32
N LYS A 502 1.12 -6.24 40.04
CA LYS A 502 1.59 -5.30 39.02
C LYS A 502 0.67 -4.08 38.91
N SER A 503 -0.64 -4.30 38.80
CA SER A 503 -1.62 -3.21 38.68
C SER A 503 -1.62 -2.29 39.90
N ILE A 504 -1.46 -2.85 41.11
CA ILE A 504 -1.38 -2.06 42.35
C ILE A 504 -0.09 -1.23 42.38
N VAL A 505 1.06 -1.83 42.04
CA VAL A 505 2.35 -1.14 42.02
C VAL A 505 2.35 -0.01 40.98
N GLU A 506 1.81 -0.26 39.79
CA GLU A 506 1.66 0.76 38.73
C GLU A 506 0.71 1.89 39.17
N ALA A 507 -0.37 1.58 39.89
CA ALA A 507 -1.26 2.60 40.46
C ALA A 507 -0.59 3.47 41.56
N HIS A 508 0.48 2.98 42.18
CA HIS A 508 1.34 3.79 43.06
C HIS A 508 2.36 4.65 42.29
N GLY A 509 2.43 4.52 40.96
CA GLY A 509 3.45 5.15 40.12
C GLY A 509 4.80 4.42 40.13
N GLY A 510 4.80 3.16 40.58
CA GLY A 510 5.98 2.31 40.66
C GLY A 510 6.09 1.29 39.53
N THR A 511 7.10 0.43 39.60
CA THR A 511 7.31 -0.69 38.67
C THR A 511 7.62 -1.97 39.42
N ILE A 512 7.19 -3.11 38.90
CA ILE A 512 7.60 -4.43 39.39
C ILE A 512 8.28 -5.23 38.28
N THR A 513 9.39 -5.89 38.61
CA THR A 513 10.13 -6.78 37.71
C THR A 513 10.42 -8.10 38.41
N ALA A 514 10.71 -9.13 37.62
CA ALA A 514 11.10 -10.44 38.14
C ALA A 514 12.35 -10.95 37.43
N LYS A 515 13.28 -11.50 38.21
CA LYS A 515 14.45 -12.25 37.74
C LYS A 515 14.35 -13.65 38.33
N SER A 516 14.51 -14.67 37.51
CA SER A 516 14.39 -16.04 38.00
C SER A 516 15.22 -16.99 37.17
N LYS A 517 15.68 -18.07 37.80
CA LYS A 517 16.33 -19.18 37.13
C LYS A 517 15.70 -20.48 37.63
N TYR A 518 15.22 -21.28 36.70
CA TYR A 518 14.60 -22.57 37.01
C TYR A 518 15.56 -23.47 37.80
N GLY A 519 15.07 -24.01 38.92
CA GLY A 519 15.82 -24.81 39.89
C GLY A 519 16.70 -24.02 40.88
N VAL A 520 16.70 -22.69 40.84
CA VAL A 520 17.55 -21.84 41.72
C VAL A 520 16.72 -20.91 42.61
N GLY A 521 15.62 -20.37 42.09
CA GLY A 521 14.73 -19.46 42.81
C GLY A 521 14.34 -18.24 41.99
N SER A 522 13.50 -17.39 42.58
CA SER A 522 13.02 -16.16 41.95
C SER A 522 13.30 -14.93 42.81
N GLU A 523 13.39 -13.78 42.16
CA GLU A 523 13.58 -12.47 42.77
C GLU A 523 12.60 -11.49 42.14
N PHE A 524 11.72 -10.92 42.97
CA PHE A 524 10.79 -9.86 42.58
C PHE A 524 11.31 -8.53 43.12
N THR A 525 11.41 -7.53 42.23
CA THR A 525 11.86 -6.18 42.58
C THR A 525 10.73 -5.21 42.35
N ILE A 526 10.29 -4.53 43.41
CA ILE A 526 9.30 -3.44 43.37
C ILE A 526 10.06 -2.13 43.55
N GLU A 527 9.81 -1.17 42.67
CA GLU A 527 10.30 0.21 42.80
C GLU A 527 9.09 1.13 43.02
N LEU A 528 9.08 1.88 44.11
CA LEU A 528 8.02 2.84 44.44
C LEU A 528 8.60 4.26 44.52
N PRO A 529 7.94 5.28 43.94
CA PRO A 529 8.39 6.66 44.06
C PRO A 529 8.22 7.16 45.49
N ILE A 530 9.18 7.93 45.97
CA ILE A 530 9.05 8.64 47.24
C ILE A 530 8.28 9.94 47.00
N ARG A 531 7.14 10.08 47.67
CA ARG A 531 6.29 11.28 47.59
C ARG A 531 5.56 11.49 48.90
N LEU A 532 5.07 12.70 49.15
CA LEU A 532 4.22 13.00 50.30
C LEU A 532 2.88 13.57 49.82
N VAL A 533 1.78 13.22 50.48
CA VAL A 533 0.48 13.84 50.25
C VAL A 533 0.26 14.99 51.24
N ASN A 534 -0.16 16.15 50.73
CA ASN A 534 -0.31 17.43 51.48
C ASN A 534 -1.64 17.53 52.26
N GLN A 535 -2.15 16.43 52.80
CA GLN A 535 -3.34 16.46 53.66
C GLN A 535 -2.94 16.18 55.10
N ASP A 536 -2.98 17.25 55.88
CA ASP A 536 -2.81 17.37 57.33
C ASP A 536 -1.50 16.83 57.92
N SER A 537 -0.74 17.79 58.43
CA SER A 537 0.53 17.72 59.11
C SER A 537 0.45 16.94 60.42
N ASP A 538 0.45 15.61 60.33
CA ASP A 538 1.02 14.71 61.32
C ASP A 538 1.41 13.41 60.59
N VAL A 539 2.64 12.94 60.80
CA VAL A 539 2.96 11.53 60.50
C VAL A 539 1.90 10.73 61.24
N LYS A 540 1.06 9.97 60.52
CA LYS A 540 0.18 9.02 61.19
C LYS A 540 1.06 7.95 61.81
N GLN A 541 1.56 8.20 63.02
CA GLN A 541 1.97 7.19 63.97
C GLN A 541 0.71 6.46 64.44
N GLU A 542 -0.06 5.91 63.51
CA GLU A 542 -0.97 4.83 63.87
C GLU A 542 -0.06 3.63 64.09
N SER A 543 0.28 3.38 65.36
CA SER A 543 0.53 2.01 65.81
C SER A 543 -0.66 1.20 65.31
N ILE A 544 -0.45 0.39 64.26
CA ILE A 544 -1.47 -0.34 63.51
C ILE A 544 -2.49 -0.95 64.49
N PRO A 545 -3.69 -0.38 64.68
CA PRO A 545 -4.56 -0.83 65.74
C PRO A 545 -5.51 -1.90 65.19
N PHE A 546 -5.04 -3.12 64.86
CA PHE A 546 -5.96 -4.21 64.43
C PHE A 546 -5.34 -5.63 64.35
N GLU A 547 -4.76 -6.17 65.42
CA GLU A 547 -4.18 -7.55 65.43
C GLU A 547 -5.13 -8.63 64.88
N ARG A 548 -6.45 -8.56 65.17
CA ARG A 548 -7.42 -9.57 64.71
C ARG A 548 -7.71 -9.55 63.20
N GLN A 549 -7.76 -8.36 62.57
CA GLN A 549 -7.96 -8.29 61.11
C GLN A 549 -6.71 -8.74 60.35
N LYS A 550 -5.51 -8.47 60.91
CA LYS A 550 -4.24 -8.89 60.32
C LYS A 550 -4.12 -10.42 60.28
N VAL A 551 -4.43 -11.11 61.37
CA VAL A 551 -4.43 -12.59 61.43
C VAL A 551 -5.42 -13.20 60.43
N GLU A 552 -6.61 -12.61 60.28
CA GLU A 552 -7.61 -13.09 59.32
C GLU A 552 -7.17 -12.87 57.86
N LYS A 553 -6.63 -11.69 57.51
CA LYS A 553 -6.08 -11.39 56.18
C LYS A 553 -4.93 -12.35 55.81
N ILE A 554 -4.00 -12.59 56.74
CA ILE A 554 -2.90 -13.53 56.54
C ILE A 554 -3.45 -14.95 56.35
N SER A 555 -4.38 -15.39 57.20
CA SER A 555 -5.02 -16.71 57.07
C SER A 555 -5.72 -16.89 55.72
N ILE A 556 -6.29 -15.81 55.16
CA ILE A 556 -6.90 -15.81 53.82
C ILE A 556 -5.83 -15.98 52.73
N GLU A 557 -4.79 -15.15 52.71
CA GLU A 557 -3.73 -15.21 51.68
C GLU A 557 -2.83 -16.45 51.77
N PHE A 558 -2.80 -17.11 52.94
CA PHE A 558 -1.97 -18.29 53.21
C PHE A 558 -2.79 -19.58 53.28
N SER A 559 -4.08 -19.52 52.94
CA SER A 559 -5.00 -20.66 53.00
C SER A 559 -4.61 -21.85 52.10
N ASP A 560 -3.71 -21.63 51.13
CA ASP A 560 -3.18 -22.66 50.22
C ASP A 560 -1.87 -23.31 50.69
N ILE A 561 -1.26 -22.81 51.78
CA ILE A 561 0.06 -23.27 52.25
C ILE A 561 -0.04 -24.49 53.17
N TYR A 562 -1.16 -24.66 53.87
CA TYR A 562 -1.46 -25.90 54.59
C TYR A 562 -2.21 -26.86 53.66
N SER A 563 -1.67 -28.03 53.38
CA SER A 563 -2.41 -29.13 52.74
C SER A 563 -1.96 -30.45 53.30
#